data_AF-A0AAD7BPH9-F1
#
_entry.id   AF-A0AAD7BPH9-F1
#
_cell.length_a   1.000
_cell.length_b   1.000
_cell.length_c   1.000
_cell.angle_alpha   90.00
_cell.angle_beta   90.00
_cell.angle_gamma   90.00
#
_symmetry.space_group_name_H-M   'P 1'
#
loop_
_entity.id
_entity.type
_entity.pdbx_description
1 polymer ?
#
loop_
_entity_poly.entity_id
_entity_poly.type
_entity_poly.pdbx_seq_one_letter_code
_entity_poly.pdbx_strand_id
1 'polypeptide(L)' 'SRGRKWQTERGRTTIQQIVAMKIPQWAGGLRDWQVTVIAWILDGEDVLCITATGDGKSALFAVPIL' A
#
# COMPACT_ATOMS: atom_id res chain seq x y z
N SER A 1 4.31 20.26 -9.18
CA SER A 1 3.74 19.58 -8.00
C SER A 1 3.93 18.08 -8.19
N ARG A 2 4.35 17.33 -7.16
CA ARG A 2 4.28 15.86 -7.23
C ARG A 2 2.80 15.49 -7.19
N GLY A 3 2.26 15.03 -8.32
CA GLY A 3 0.85 14.69 -8.43
C GLY A 3 0.53 13.46 -7.58
N ARG A 4 -0.66 13.45 -6.95
CA ARG A 4 -1.16 12.32 -6.16
C ARG A 4 -1.59 11.15 -7.05
N LYS A 5 -0.64 10.49 -7.72
CA LYS A 5 -0.89 9.45 -8.72
C LYS A 5 -1.48 8.21 -8.07
N TRP A 6 -0.89 7.78 -6.95
CA TRP A 6 -1.23 6.52 -6.31
C TRP A 6 -2.44 6.61 -5.39
N GLN A 7 -2.77 7.81 -4.92
CA GLN A 7 -3.98 8.05 -4.12
C GLN A 7 -5.27 8.05 -4.94
N THR A 8 -5.20 8.10 -6.29
CA THR A 8 -6.38 7.97 -7.16
C THR A 8 -7.01 6.57 -7.08
N GLU A 9 -8.28 6.42 -7.45
CA GLU A 9 -8.93 5.11 -7.55
C GLU A 9 -8.14 4.16 -8.45
N ARG A 10 -7.72 4.62 -9.64
CA ARG A 10 -6.89 3.84 -10.55
C ARG A 10 -5.57 3.42 -9.90
N GLY A 11 -4.90 4.32 -9.19
CA GLY A 11 -3.66 4.03 -8.48
C GLY A 11 -3.84 2.95 -7.41
N ARG A 12 -4.88 3.07 -6.57
CA ARG A 12 -5.22 2.09 -5.53
C ARG A 12 -5.57 0.73 -6.11
N THR A 13 -6.35 0.69 -7.18
CA THR A 13 -6.68 -0.55 -7.90
C THR A 13 -5.42 -1.20 -8.47
N THR A 14 -4.49 -0.42 -9.04
CA THR A 14 -3.20 -0.94 -9.52
C THR A 14 -2.36 -1.53 -8.38
N ILE A 15 -2.30 -0.87 -7.21
CA ILE A 15 -1.59 -1.42 -6.03
C ILE A 15 -2.16 -2.80 -5.65
N GLN A 16 -3.49 -2.92 -5.56
CA GLN A 16 -4.14 -4.19 -5.22
C GLN A 16 -3.87 -5.28 -6.27
N GLN A 17 -3.89 -4.94 -7.55
CA GLN A 17 -3.59 -5.87 -8.65
C GLN A 17 -2.13 -6.36 -8.60
N ILE A 18 -1.18 -5.47 -8.33
CA ILE A 18 0.24 -5.84 -8.18
C ILE A 18 0.40 -6.81 -6.99
N VAL A 19 -0.21 -6.51 -5.85
CA VAL A 19 -0.15 -7.40 -4.68
C VAL A 19 -0.76 -8.76 -4.98
N ALA A 20 -1.93 -8.81 -5.62
CA ALA A 20 -2.57 -10.07 -6.00
C ALA A 20 -1.70 -10.90 -6.98
N MET A 21 -1.01 -10.24 -7.90
CA MET A 21 -0.12 -10.90 -8.88
C MET A 21 1.18 -11.39 -8.25
N LYS A 22 1.80 -10.60 -7.36
CA LYS A 22 3.13 -10.85 -6.81
C LYS A 22 3.10 -11.67 -5.52
N ILE A 23 2.00 -11.60 -4.77
CA ILE A 23 1.84 -12.23 -3.46
C ILE A 23 0.49 -12.99 -3.42
N PRO A 24 0.30 -14.02 -4.25
CA PRO A 24 -0.96 -14.74 -4.35
C PRO A 24 -1.38 -15.43 -3.03
N GLN A 25 -0.45 -15.66 -2.11
CA GLN A 25 -0.72 -16.21 -0.78
C GLN A 25 -1.47 -15.23 0.16
N TRP A 26 -1.54 -13.94 -0.17
CA TRP A 26 -2.37 -12.97 0.54
C TRP A 26 -3.79 -12.99 -0.03
N ALA A 27 -4.55 -14.05 0.24
CA ALA A 27 -5.88 -14.27 -0.33
C ALA A 27 -6.89 -13.13 -0.04
N GLY A 28 -6.76 -12.47 1.11
CA GLY A 28 -7.57 -11.29 1.47
C GLY A 28 -7.01 -9.96 0.95
N GLY A 29 -5.87 -9.98 0.26
CA GLY A 29 -5.17 -8.79 -0.21
C GLY A 29 -4.70 -7.87 0.91
N LEU A 30 -4.59 -6.58 0.58
CA LEU A 30 -4.30 -5.51 1.52
C LEU A 30 -5.58 -5.03 2.22
N ARG A 31 -5.45 -4.63 3.48
CA ARG A 31 -6.48 -3.86 4.19
C ARG A 31 -6.56 -2.44 3.63
N ASP A 32 -7.74 -1.81 3.69
CA ASP A 32 -7.97 -0.46 3.14
C ASP A 32 -7.00 0.60 3.66
N TRP A 33 -6.67 0.54 4.95
CA TRP A 33 -5.72 1.47 5.55
C TRP A 33 -4.29 1.25 5.03
N GLN A 34 -3.91 0.00 4.75
CA GLN A 34 -2.60 -0.31 4.18
C GLN A 34 -2.50 0.26 2.75
N VAL A 35 -3.54 0.08 1.93
CA VAL A 35 -3.59 0.65 0.57
C VAL A 35 -3.46 2.17 0.61
N THR A 36 -4.17 2.81 1.55
CA THR A 36 -4.12 4.27 1.73
C THR A 36 -2.71 4.75 2.07
N VAL A 37 -2.06 4.11 3.05
CA VAL A 37 -0.70 4.50 3.48
C VAL A 37 0.35 4.18 2.41
N ILE A 38 0.25 3.03 1.75
CA ILE A 38 1.15 2.66 0.64
C ILE A 38 1.04 3.68 -0.49
N ALA A 39 -0.17 4.17 -0.80
CA ALA A 39 -0.35 5.21 -1.80
C ALA A 39 0.35 6.52 -1.43
N TRP A 40 0.33 6.93 -0.16
CA TRP A 40 1.09 8.10 0.33
C TRP A 40 2.59 7.91 0.12
N ILE A 41 3.12 6.74 0.51
CA ILE A 41 4.54 6.39 0.37
C ILE A 41 4.95 6.41 -1.11
N LEU A 42 4.15 5.83 -2.00
CA LEU A 42 4.44 5.78 -3.44
C LEU A 42 4.34 7.14 -4.14
N ASP A 43 3.56 8.08 -3.58
CA ASP A 43 3.55 9.49 -4.01
C ASP A 43 4.72 10.29 -3.39
N GLY A 44 5.56 9.64 -2.57
CA GLY A 44 6.77 10.20 -1.97
C GLY A 44 6.53 11.03 -0.71
N GLU A 45 5.44 10.76 0.01
CA GLU A 45 5.16 11.35 1.33
C GLU A 45 5.91 10.58 2.44
N ASP A 46 6.48 11.30 3.41
CA ASP A 46 7.07 10.72 4.61
C ASP A 46 5.97 10.32 5.61
N VAL A 47 5.95 9.04 6.03
CA VAL A 47 4.87 8.51 6.89
C VAL A 47 5.39 7.94 8.21
N LEU A 48 4.78 8.36 9.32
CA LEU A 48 4.86 7.69 10.62
C LEU A 48 3.56 6.92 10.89
N CYS A 49 3.61 5.59 10.80
CA CYS A 49 2.46 4.73 11.09
C CYS A 49 2.56 4.09 12.47
N ILE A 50 1.57 4.33 13.34
CA ILE A 50 1.47 3.73 14.67
C ILE A 50 0.27 2.78 14.69
N THR A 51 0.54 1.49 14.87
CA THR A 51 -0.50 0.45 15.03
C THR A 51 0.02 -0.70 15.89
N ALA A 52 -0.89 -1.52 16.40
CA ALA A 52 -0.60 -2.68 17.23
C ALA A 52 0.37 -3.67 16.55
N THR A 53 1.04 -4.47 17.38
CA THR A 53 1.82 -5.61 16.88
C THR A 53 0.90 -6.66 16.28
N GLY A 54 1.32 -7.29 15.19
CA GLY A 54 0.49 -8.24 14.44
C GLY A 54 -0.53 -7.59 13.49
N ASP A 55 -0.67 -6.26 13.48
CA ASP A 55 -1.68 -5.59 12.65
C ASP A 55 -1.34 -5.54 11.15
N GLY A 56 -0.14 -5.99 10.76
CA GLY A 56 0.28 -6.07 9.36
C GLY A 56 1.01 -4.84 8.83
N LYS A 57 1.52 -3.95 9.71
CA LYS A 57 2.31 -2.76 9.30
C LYS A 57 3.53 -3.05 8.43
N SER A 58 4.06 -4.27 8.43
CA SER A 58 5.19 -4.63 7.56
C SER A 58 4.87 -4.52 6.05
N ALA A 59 3.60 -4.60 5.67
CA ALA A 59 3.18 -4.37 4.28
C ALA A 59 3.56 -2.97 3.77
N LEU A 60 3.65 -1.97 4.67
CA LEU A 60 3.91 -0.57 4.30
C LEU A 60 5.28 -0.34 3.68
N PHE A 61 6.28 -1.17 4.00
CA PHE A 61 7.60 -1.09 3.37
C PHE A 61 7.87 -2.26 2.41
N ALA A 62 7.16 -3.39 2.54
CA ALA A 62 7.32 -4.53 1.65
C ALA A 62 6.63 -4.35 0.30
N VAL A 63 5.47 -3.68 0.24
CA VAL A 63 4.74 -3.47 -1.02
C VAL A 63 5.35 -2.41 -1.92
N PRO A 64 5.84 -1.25 -1.42
CA PRO A 64 6.41 -0.21 -2.28
C PRO A 64 7.66 -0.62 -3.08
N ILE A 65 8.30 -1.74 -2.75
CA ILE A 65 9.49 -2.26 -3.45
C ILE A 65 9.17 -3.31 -4.53
N LEU A 66 7.90 -3.66 -4.73
CA LEU A 66 7.44 -4.62 -5.75
C LEU A 66 7.31 -3.98 -7.14
#